data_AF-A0A363SGW4-F1
#
_entry.id   AF-A0A363SGW4-F1
#
_cell.length_a   1.000
_cell.length_b   1.000
_cell.length_c   1.000
_cell.angle_alpha   90.00
_cell.angle_beta   90.00
_cell.angle_gamma   90.00
#
_symmetry.space_group_name_H-M   'P 1'
#
loop_
_entity.id
_entity.type
_entity.pdbx_description
1 polymer ?
#
loop_
_entity_poly.entity_id
_entity_poly.type
_entity_poly.pdbx_seq_one_letter_code
_entity_poly.pdbx_strand_id
1 'polypeptide(L)'
;MKRKQAIYGICRLDHAGSSTFGWLATIQRQGVIHRKFFSDGKHGGKAAALKAAKLYRDEVVARFPPMLKRQYVEILKPNNRSGVTGVCRICVTENRGRPQAVRRCYWVASWTLPNGRPRRRKFSVWEHGEARAFELAVRARRSAVKEMRGSFDPGSTRVRMGKSCLS
;
A
#
# COMPACT_ATOMS: atom_id res chain seq x y z
N MET A 1 15.08 14.06 22.99
CA MET A 1 13.84 13.28 23.16
C MET A 1 14.02 11.88 22.53
N LYS A 2 14.09 10.82 23.34
CA LYS A 2 14.29 9.44 22.84
C LYS A 2 13.00 8.95 22.16
N ARG A 3 13.06 8.60 20.87
CA ARG A 3 11.95 7.92 20.16
C ARG A 3 11.67 6.59 20.89
N LYS A 4 10.57 6.52 21.66
CA LYS A 4 10.08 5.23 22.20
C LYS A 4 9.80 4.31 21.00
N GLN A 5 10.39 3.12 21.00
CA GLN A 5 10.22 2.12 19.95
C GLN A 5 8.72 1.92 19.65
N ALA A 6 8.31 2.31 18.45
CA ALA A 6 6.93 2.16 18.00
C ALA A 6 6.69 0.68 17.67
N ILE A 7 5.98 -0.02 18.55
CA ILE A 7 5.47 -1.36 18.25
C ILE A 7 4.41 -1.19 17.16
N TYR A 8 4.50 -1.96 16.07
CA TYR A 8 3.56 -1.87 14.96
C TYR A 8 2.10 -1.92 15.45
N GLY A 9 1.34 -0.90 15.09
CA GLY A 9 -0.08 -0.76 15.45
C GLY A 9 -0.35 -0.45 16.92
N ILE A 10 0.65 -0.13 17.75
CA ILE A 10 0.46 0.20 19.17
C ILE A 10 1.19 1.51 19.49
N CYS A 11 0.45 2.50 19.96
CA CYS A 11 0.96 3.80 20.38
C CYS A 11 0.71 4.02 21.87
N ARG A 12 1.63 4.73 22.53
CA ARG A 12 1.43 5.19 23.90
C ARG A 12 0.69 6.51 23.89
N LEU A 13 -0.38 6.62 24.68
CA LEU A 13 -1.06 7.89 24.95
C LEU A 13 -0.82 8.24 26.42
N ASP A 14 -0.10 9.34 26.61
CA ASP A 14 0.15 9.95 27.91
C ASP A 14 -0.38 11.39 27.83
N HIS A 15 -1.59 11.66 28.34
CA HIS A 15 -2.16 13.00 28.36
C HIS A 15 -2.36 13.48 29.79
N ALA A 16 -1.37 14.22 30.29
CA ALA A 16 -1.30 14.70 31.68
C ALA A 16 -2.49 15.60 32.08
N GLY A 17 -3.02 16.41 31.15
CA GLY A 17 -4.14 17.31 31.42
C GLY A 17 -5.51 16.63 31.58
N SER A 18 -5.65 15.38 31.12
CA SER A 18 -6.90 14.61 31.21
C SER A 18 -6.77 13.33 32.05
N SER A 19 -5.61 13.13 32.69
CA SER A 19 -5.24 11.87 33.34
C SER A 19 -5.42 10.61 32.47
N THR A 20 -5.40 10.77 31.14
CA THR A 20 -5.56 9.66 30.21
C THR A 20 -4.21 9.04 29.93
N PHE A 21 -3.92 7.95 30.66
CA PHE A 21 -2.70 7.16 30.51
C PHE A 21 -3.06 5.76 30.02
N GLY A 22 -2.49 5.37 28.88
CA GLY A 22 -2.76 4.05 28.32
C GLY A 22 -2.11 3.78 26.98
N TRP A 23 -2.50 2.66 26.38
CA TRP A 23 -2.02 2.22 25.08
C TRP A 23 -3.16 2.18 24.08
N LEU A 24 -2.93 2.72 22.88
CA LEU A 24 -3.86 2.67 21.77
C LEU A 24 -3.37 1.64 20.76
N ALA A 25 -4.14 0.56 20.57
CA ALA A 25 -3.94 -0.37 19.46
C ALA A 25 -4.79 0.10 18.26
N THR A 26 -4.15 0.36 17.13
CA THR A 26 -4.80 0.74 15.87
C THR A 26 -4.26 -0.11 14.73
N ILE A 27 -5.12 -0.91 14.12
CA ILE A 27 -4.76 -1.84 13.05
C ILE A 27 -5.76 -1.66 11.91
N GLN A 28 -5.26 -1.38 10.72
CA GLN A 28 -6.09 -1.30 9.51
C GLN A 28 -5.98 -2.60 8.72
N ARG A 29 -7.12 -3.23 8.43
CA ARG A 29 -7.21 -4.45 7.61
C ARG A 29 -8.41 -4.35 6.69
N GLN A 30 -8.21 -4.66 5.41
CA GLN A 30 -9.29 -4.74 4.41
C GLN A 30 -10.22 -3.51 4.36
N GLY A 31 -9.66 -2.30 4.57
CA GLY A 31 -10.45 -1.06 4.59
C GLY A 31 -11.09 -0.71 5.94
N VAL A 32 -11.08 -1.62 6.92
CA VAL A 32 -11.61 -1.41 8.27
C VAL A 32 -10.49 -1.04 9.24
N ILE A 33 -10.77 -0.11 10.15
CA ILE A 33 -9.84 0.30 11.22
C ILE A 33 -10.31 -0.31 12.54
N HIS A 34 -9.56 -1.29 13.05
CA HIS A 34 -9.74 -1.86 14.38
C HIS A 34 -8.95 -1.03 15.39
N ARG A 35 -9.66 -0.25 16.21
CA ARG A 35 -9.06 0.64 17.20
C ARG A 35 -9.57 0.32 18.60
N LYS A 36 -8.67 0.17 19.57
CA LYS A 36 -9.01 -0.05 20.99
C LYS A 36 -7.99 0.60 21.91
N PHE A 37 -8.48 1.26 22.96
CA PHE A 37 -7.67 1.90 24.00
C PHE A 37 -7.64 1.05 25.27
N PHE A 38 -6.45 0.94 25.87
CA PHE A 38 -6.18 0.17 27.08
C PHE A 38 -5.60 1.11 28.12
N SER A 39 -6.42 1.54 29.09
CA SER A 39 -5.96 2.44 30.15
C SER A 39 -5.09 1.71 31.16
N ASP A 40 -4.09 2.40 31.70
CA ASP A 40 -3.20 1.86 32.73
C ASP A 40 -3.95 1.57 34.02
N GLY A 41 -4.86 2.46 34.43
CA GLY A 41 -5.64 2.29 35.65
C GLY A 41 -6.48 1.01 35.65
N LYS A 42 -7.14 0.66 34.54
CA LYS A 42 -7.95 -0.57 34.44
C LYS A 42 -7.13 -1.86 34.34
N HIS A 43 -5.89 -1.78 33.87
CA HIS A 43 -5.08 -2.95 33.58
C HIS A 43 -3.95 -3.17 34.61
N GLY A 44 -3.88 -2.40 35.70
CA GLY A 44 -2.85 -2.57 36.71
C GLY A 44 -1.49 -2.00 36.30
N GLY A 45 -1.49 -0.93 35.51
CA GLY A 45 -0.31 -0.17 35.13
C GLY A 45 0.15 -0.40 33.69
N LYS A 46 1.23 0.31 33.33
CA LYS A 46 1.72 0.45 31.96
C LYS A 46 2.11 -0.87 31.29
N ALA A 47 2.74 -1.78 32.04
CA ALA A 47 3.22 -3.05 31.48
C ALA A 47 2.06 -4.00 31.15
N ALA A 48 1.09 -4.11 32.05
CA ALA A 48 -0.07 -4.95 31.86
C ALA A 48 -1.04 -4.39 30.79
N ALA A 49 -1.22 -3.06 30.75
CA ALA A 49 -1.94 -2.40 29.65
C ALA A 49 -1.26 -2.63 28.29
N LEU A 50 0.08 -2.63 28.23
CA LEU A 50 0.82 -2.96 27.01
C LEU A 50 0.61 -4.42 26.60
N LYS A 51 0.62 -5.36 27.55
CA LYS A 51 0.36 -6.78 27.29
C LYS A 51 -1.04 -6.99 26.71
N ALA A 52 -2.06 -6.34 27.29
CA ALA A 52 -3.43 -6.38 26.77
C ALA A 52 -3.54 -5.80 25.34
N ALA A 53 -2.87 -4.68 25.08
CA ALA A 53 -2.83 -4.08 23.73
C ALA A 53 -2.15 -5.00 22.70
N LYS A 54 -1.09 -5.72 23.08
CA LYS A 54 -0.41 -6.70 22.23
C LYS A 54 -1.31 -7.90 21.93
N LEU A 55 -1.98 -8.46 22.93
CA LEU A 55 -2.90 -9.59 22.76
C LEU A 55 -4.03 -9.24 21.79
N TYR A 56 -4.68 -8.10 22.01
CA TYR A 56 -5.73 -7.61 21.09
C TYR A 56 -5.20 -7.42 19.66
N ARG A 57 -3.98 -6.91 19.50
CA ARG A 57 -3.37 -6.77 18.18
C ARG A 57 -3.20 -8.13 17.51
N ASP A 58 -2.69 -9.11 18.24
CA ASP A 58 -2.41 -10.45 17.71
C ASP A 58 -3.72 -11.17 17.35
N GLU A 59 -4.77 -11.01 18.16
CA GLU A 59 -6.12 -11.49 17.85
C GLU A 59 -6.67 -10.88 16.55
N VAL A 60 -6.55 -9.56 16.38
CA VAL A 60 -7.01 -8.87 15.16
C VAL A 60 -6.22 -9.33 13.94
N VAL A 61 -4.90 -9.51 14.07
CA VAL A 61 -4.05 -9.98 12.98
C VAL A 61 -4.33 -11.45 12.64
N ALA A 62 -4.61 -12.29 13.63
CA ALA A 62 -4.99 -13.68 13.42
C ALA A 62 -6.35 -13.80 12.74
N ARG A 63 -7.33 -13.00 13.18
CA ARG A 63 -8.69 -12.98 12.60
C ARG A 63 -8.72 -12.36 11.21
N PHE A 64 -7.91 -11.33 10.97
CA PHE A 64 -7.83 -10.61 9.71
C PHE A 64 -6.37 -10.61 9.20
N PRO A 65 -5.92 -11.72 8.60
CA PRO A 65 -4.57 -11.85 8.11
C PRO A 65 -4.26 -10.78 7.06
N PRO A 66 -3.00 -10.32 6.96
CA PRO A 66 -2.62 -9.33 5.98
C PRO A 66 -2.83 -9.90 4.57
N MET A 67 -3.49 -9.10 3.71
CA MET A 67 -3.72 -9.47 2.32
C MET A 67 -2.40 -9.74 1.60
N LEU A 68 -2.36 -10.69 0.68
CA LEU A 68 -1.15 -10.91 -0.11
C LEU A 68 -0.91 -9.70 -1.02
N LYS A 69 0.36 -9.34 -1.27
CA LYS A 69 0.68 -8.24 -2.20
C LYS A 69 0.05 -8.44 -3.57
N ARG A 70 0.06 -9.68 -4.09
CA ARG A 70 -0.55 -10.05 -5.38
C ARG A 70 -2.05 -9.70 -5.42
N GLN A 71 -2.79 -10.11 -4.38
CA GLN A 71 -4.24 -9.87 -4.29
C GLN A 71 -4.53 -8.37 -4.23
N TYR A 72 -3.73 -7.62 -3.46
CA TYR A 72 -3.91 -6.18 -3.35
C TYR A 72 -3.67 -5.46 -4.68
N VAL A 73 -2.61 -5.81 -5.42
CA VAL A 73 -2.30 -5.13 -6.69
C VAL A 73 -3.26 -5.52 -7.82
N GLU A 74 -4.06 -6.56 -7.65
CA GLU A 74 -5.11 -7.00 -8.58
C GLU A 74 -6.44 -6.28 -8.35
N ILE A 75 -6.61 -5.55 -7.24
CA ILE A 75 -7.83 -4.77 -6.97
C ILE A 75 -8.01 -3.69 -8.05
N LEU A 76 -9.08 -3.83 -8.84
CA LEU A 76 -9.46 -2.87 -9.87
C LEU A 76 -9.85 -1.54 -9.23
N LYS A 77 -9.25 -0.46 -9.74
CA LYS A 77 -9.55 0.90 -9.31
C LYS A 77 -10.69 1.46 -10.17
N PRO A 78 -11.60 2.28 -9.61
CA PRO A 78 -12.69 2.88 -10.38
C PRO A 78 -12.23 3.71 -11.60
N ASN A 79 -11.01 4.27 -11.54
CA ASN A 79 -10.43 5.05 -12.62
C ASN A 79 -9.66 4.21 -13.67
N ASN A 80 -9.70 2.88 -13.56
CA ASN A 80 -9.07 1.99 -14.52
C ASN A 80 -9.91 1.88 -15.80
N ARG A 81 -9.35 2.30 -16.93
CA ARG A 81 -10.01 2.26 -18.24
C ARG A 81 -9.63 1.05 -19.09
N SER A 82 -8.64 0.26 -18.66
CA SER A 82 -8.10 -0.87 -19.43
C SER A 82 -8.69 -2.22 -19.01
N GLY A 83 -9.43 -2.27 -17.91
CA GLY A 83 -9.92 -3.50 -17.30
C GLY A 83 -8.83 -4.32 -16.60
N VAL A 84 -7.57 -3.87 -16.61
CA VAL A 84 -6.44 -4.60 -16.01
C VAL A 84 -5.60 -3.66 -15.15
N THR A 85 -5.42 -4.00 -13.86
CA THR A 85 -4.65 -3.15 -12.95
C THR A 85 -3.21 -3.02 -13.38
N GLY A 86 -2.67 -1.79 -13.33
CA GLY A 86 -1.30 -1.52 -13.73
C GLY A 86 -1.05 -1.58 -15.24
N VAL A 87 -2.09 -1.76 -16.06
CA VAL A 87 -2.01 -1.61 -17.52
C VAL A 87 -2.74 -0.33 -17.93
N CYS A 88 -2.10 0.54 -18.69
CA CYS A 88 -2.75 1.74 -19.22
C CYS A 88 -2.27 2.07 -20.63
N ARG A 89 -3.11 2.77 -21.36
CA ARG A 89 -2.78 3.35 -22.66
C ARG A 89 -2.27 4.77 -22.46
N ILE A 90 -1.12 5.08 -23.04
CA ILE A 90 -0.56 6.44 -23.06
C ILE A 90 -0.33 6.86 -24.50
N CYS A 91 -0.59 8.13 -24.82
CA CYS A 91 -0.16 8.71 -26.08
C CYS A 91 0.73 9.90 -25.76
N VAL A 92 1.91 9.93 -26.37
CA VAL A 92 2.91 10.97 -26.22
C VAL A 92 3.05 11.67 -27.56
N THR A 93 2.99 13.00 -27.52
CA THR A 93 3.33 13.83 -28.67
C THR A 93 4.84 14.06 -28.64
N GLU A 94 5.56 13.43 -29.57
CA GLU A 94 7.00 13.63 -29.71
C GLU A 94 7.27 14.77 -30.70
N ASN A 95 7.94 15.81 -30.22
CA ASN A 95 8.42 16.91 -31.06
C ASN A 95 9.96 16.94 -31.02
N ARG A 96 10.60 15.94 -31.65
CA ARG A 96 12.08 15.84 -31.73
C ARG A 96 12.64 16.76 -32.82
N GLY A 97 12.35 18.06 -32.74
CA GLY A 97 12.79 19.05 -33.74
C GLY A 97 12.28 18.79 -35.16
N ARG A 98 11.19 18.02 -35.30
CA ARG A 98 10.54 17.77 -36.60
C ARG A 98 9.54 18.88 -36.90
N PRO A 99 9.29 19.22 -38.17
CA PRO A 99 8.29 20.23 -38.55
C PRO A 99 6.88 19.91 -38.03
N GLN A 100 6.58 18.61 -37.87
CA GLN A 100 5.28 18.13 -37.40
C GLN A 100 5.45 17.21 -36.20
N ALA A 101 4.70 17.51 -35.13
CA ALA A 101 4.68 16.70 -33.93
C ALA A 101 3.99 15.36 -34.21
N VAL A 102 4.67 14.25 -33.90
CA VAL A 102 4.14 12.90 -34.15
C VAL A 102 3.54 12.35 -32.87
N ARG A 103 2.26 11.99 -32.92
CA ARG A 103 1.56 11.33 -31.81
C ARG A 103 1.86 9.83 -31.83
N ARG A 104 2.53 9.33 -30.79
CA ARG A 104 2.81 7.90 -30.60
C ARG A 104 2.04 7.36 -29.41
N CYS A 105 1.32 6.27 -29.61
CA CYS A 105 0.57 5.61 -28.55
C CYS A 105 1.26 4.30 -28.12
N TYR A 106 1.17 4.00 -26.83
CA TYR A 106 1.80 2.86 -26.20
C TYR A 106 0.83 2.24 -25.19
N TRP A 107 0.87 0.91 -25.11
CA TRP A 107 0.35 0.18 -23.96
C TRP A 107 1.46 -0.03 -22.93
N VAL A 108 1.19 0.29 -21.68
CA VAL A 108 2.19 0.27 -20.61
C VAL A 108 1.73 -0.64 -19.49
N ALA A 109 2.54 -1.64 -19.19
CA ALA A 109 2.43 -2.45 -18.00
C ALA A 109 3.33 -1.89 -16.90
N SER A 110 2.83 -1.84 -15.66
CA SER A 110 3.52 -1.31 -14.50
C SER A 110 3.35 -2.20 -13.28
N TRP A 111 4.41 -2.35 -12.49
CA TRP A 111 4.43 -3.15 -11.27
C TRP A 111 5.56 -2.72 -10.34
N THR A 112 5.51 -3.18 -9.09
CA THR A 112 6.58 -2.92 -8.11
C THR A 112 7.44 -4.17 -7.98
N LEU A 113 8.76 -3.99 -8.03
CA LEU A 113 9.73 -5.05 -7.80
C LEU A 113 9.83 -5.38 -6.29
N PRO A 114 10.38 -6.54 -5.91
CA PRO A 114 10.59 -6.91 -4.51
C PRO A 114 11.37 -5.86 -3.69
N ASN A 115 12.30 -5.14 -4.33
CA ASN A 115 13.07 -4.04 -3.74
C ASN A 115 12.27 -2.73 -3.58
N GLY A 116 10.96 -2.74 -3.85
CA GLY A 116 10.08 -1.58 -3.73
C GLY A 116 10.18 -0.58 -4.90
N ARG A 117 11.05 -0.79 -5.89
CA ARG A 117 11.19 0.10 -7.04
C ARG A 117 10.07 -0.14 -8.05
N PRO A 118 9.46 0.90 -8.63
CA PRO A 118 8.52 0.73 -9.71
C PRO A 118 9.23 0.29 -11.00
N ARG A 119 8.64 -0.66 -11.71
CA ARG A 119 9.05 -1.10 -13.05
C ARG A 119 7.91 -0.88 -14.03
N ARG A 120 8.27 -0.47 -15.25
CA ARG A 120 7.33 -0.25 -16.35
C ARG A 120 7.88 -0.92 -17.62
N ARG A 121 6.99 -1.45 -18.44
CA ARG A 121 7.29 -1.95 -19.80
C ARG A 121 6.28 -1.34 -20.77
N LYS A 122 6.79 -0.76 -21.85
CA LYS A 122 5.99 -0.09 -22.88
C LYS A 122 5.97 -0.94 -24.15
N PHE A 123 4.84 -0.97 -24.82
CA PHE A 123 4.63 -1.66 -26.09
C PHE A 123 4.03 -0.66 -27.09
N SER A 124 4.69 -0.49 -28.22
CA SER A 124 4.28 0.49 -29.24
C SER A 124 3.05 0.01 -29.98
N VAL A 125 2.01 0.85 -30.03
CA VAL A 125 0.81 0.59 -30.86
C VAL A 125 1.16 0.63 -32.34
N TRP A 126 2.14 1.46 -32.74
CA TRP A 126 2.58 1.55 -34.13
C TRP A 126 3.28 0.27 -34.61
N GLU A 127 4.04 -0.40 -33.73
CA GLU A 127 4.80 -1.60 -34.08
C GLU A 127 3.96 -2.88 -34.03
N HIS A 128 3.07 -3.00 -33.05
CA HIS A 128 2.33 -4.24 -32.82
C HIS A 128 0.85 -4.14 -33.19
N GLY A 129 0.32 -2.94 -33.42
CA GLY A 129 -1.13 -2.70 -33.46
C GLY A 129 -1.76 -2.62 -32.07
N GLU A 130 -2.97 -2.08 -31.99
CA GLU A 130 -3.66 -1.76 -30.73
C GLU A 130 -3.91 -3.01 -29.88
N ALA A 131 -4.56 -4.03 -30.46
CA ALA A 131 -4.91 -5.27 -29.77
C ALA A 131 -3.69 -6.04 -29.28
N ARG A 132 -2.67 -6.21 -30.13
CA ARG A 132 -1.48 -6.97 -29.78
C ARG A 132 -0.61 -6.24 -28.75
N ALA A 133 -0.47 -4.92 -28.85
CA ALA A 133 0.24 -4.14 -27.85
C ALA A 133 -0.45 -4.23 -26.47
N PHE A 134 -1.79 -4.24 -26.45
CA PHE A 134 -2.56 -4.48 -25.22
C PHE A 134 -2.30 -5.87 -24.64
N GLU A 135 -2.40 -6.93 -25.45
CA GLU A 135 -2.13 -8.31 -25.02
C GLU A 135 -0.72 -8.47 -24.42
N LEU A 136 0.29 -7.88 -25.06
CA LEU A 136 1.67 -7.92 -24.58
C LEU A 136 1.81 -7.22 -23.21
N ALA A 137 1.13 -6.09 -23.03
CA ALA A 137 1.11 -5.38 -21.75
C ALA A 137 0.40 -6.21 -20.66
N VAL A 138 -0.75 -6.80 -20.96
CA VAL A 138 -1.48 -7.67 -20.03
C VAL A 138 -0.65 -8.89 -19.64
N ARG A 139 0.00 -9.56 -20.61
CA ARG A 139 0.87 -10.70 -20.37
C ARG A 139 2.04 -10.33 -19.46
N ALA A 140 2.74 -9.24 -19.78
CA ALA A 140 3.85 -8.75 -18.96
C ALA A 140 3.42 -8.43 -17.53
N ARG A 141 2.24 -7.82 -17.36
CA ARG A 141 1.67 -7.53 -16.04
C ARG A 141 1.32 -8.80 -15.27
N ARG A 142 0.63 -9.76 -15.88
CA ARG A 142 0.23 -11.03 -15.25
C ARG A 142 1.45 -11.83 -14.79
N SER A 143 2.48 -11.95 -15.63
CA SER A 143 3.73 -12.61 -15.25
C SER A 143 4.38 -11.93 -14.04
N ALA A 144 4.46 -10.59 -14.05
CA ALA A 144 5.04 -9.84 -12.95
C ALA A 144 4.25 -9.97 -11.64
N VAL A 145 2.92 -10.02 -11.69
CA VAL A 145 2.07 -10.23 -10.50
C VAL A 145 2.23 -11.64 -9.94
N LYS A 146 2.35 -12.66 -10.82
CA LYS A 146 2.59 -14.05 -10.41
C LYS A 146 3.89 -14.20 -9.61
N GLU A 147 4.91 -13.44 -9.95
CA GLU A 147 6.21 -13.43 -9.25
C GLU A 147 6.20 -12.63 -7.93
N MET A 148 5.16 -11.83 -7.66
CA MET A 148 5.10 -11.06 -6.42
C MET A 148 4.90 -11.95 -5.20
N ARG A 149 5.81 -11.82 -4.24
CA ARG A 149 5.76 -12.50 -2.94
C ARG A 149 5.57 -11.51 -1.79
N GLY A 150 5.09 -12.03 -0.67
CA GLY A 150 4.93 -11.31 0.59
C GLY A 150 3.55 -10.70 0.80
N SER A 151 3.35 -10.22 2.02
CA SER A 151 2.09 -9.63 2.49
C SER A 151 2.07 -8.12 2.25
N PHE A 152 0.91 -7.59 1.90
CA PHE A 152 0.67 -6.17 1.83
C PHE A 152 0.57 -5.63 3.27
N ASP A 153 1.49 -4.74 3.62
CA ASP A 153 1.43 -3.99 4.88
C ASP A 153 1.14 -2.52 4.58
N PRO A 154 -0.10 -2.03 4.85
CA PRO A 154 -0.42 -0.62 4.66
C PRO A 154 0.38 0.31 5.58
N GLY A 155 0.97 -0.22 6.65
CA GLY A 155 1.84 0.52 7.57
C GLY A 155 3.21 0.82 6.97
N SER A 156 3.77 -0.06 6.13
CA SER A 156 5.11 0.14 5.54
C SER A 156 5.16 1.35 4.60
N THR A 157 4.05 1.68 3.93
CA THR A 157 3.93 2.87 3.09
C THR A 157 3.85 4.18 3.88
N ARG A 158 3.40 4.14 5.15
CA ARG A 158 3.38 5.32 6.03
C ARG A 158 4.76 5.63 6.64
N VAL A 159 5.66 4.65 6.74
CA VAL A 159 7.03 4.86 7.28
C VAL A 159 7.84 5.84 6.42
N ARG A 160 7.49 6.02 5.13
CA ARG A 160 8.17 6.97 4.23
C ARG A 160 7.58 8.39 4.21
N MET A 161 6.42 8.61 4.82
CA MET A 161 5.85 9.95 4.94
C MET A 161 5.73 10.27 6.41
N GLY A 162 6.71 11.02 6.92
CA GLY A 162 6.62 11.66 8.23
C GLY A 162 5.34 12.48 8.29
N LYS A 163 4.29 11.87 8.84
CA LYS A 163 3.10 12.57 9.32
C LYS A 163 2.76 11.95 10.65
N SER A 164 2.94 12.77 11.67
CA SER A 164 2.48 12.56 13.03
C SER A 164 1.09 11.94 13.00
N CYS A 165 0.92 10.83 13.73
CA CYS A 165 -0.38 10.61 14.35
C CYS A 165 -0.61 11.80 15.28
N LEU A 166 -1.78 12.43 15.18
CA LEU A 166 -2.33 13.55 15.98
C LEU A 166 -2.42 14.87 15.20
N SER A 167 -3.62 15.12 14.68
CA SER A 167 -4.39 16.32 15.02
C SER A 167 -5.64 15.82 15.72
#